data_AF-A0A940WUR2-F1
#
_entry.id   AF-A0A940WUR2-F1
#
_cell.length_a   1.000
_cell.length_b   1.000
_cell.length_c   1.000
_cell.angle_alpha   90.00
_cell.angle_beta   90.00
_cell.angle_gamma   90.00
#
_symmetry.space_group_name_H-M   'P 1'
#
loop_
_entity.id
_entity.type
_entity.pdbx_description
1 polymer ?
#
loop_
_entity_poly.entity_id
_entity_poly.type
_entity_poly.pdbx_seq_one_letter_code
_entity_poly.pdbx_strand_id
1 'polypeptide(L)'
;MVARFPVVDVTHWAVDLFEADGSEEKVWLIESDSQRRALFKPNLRNDTAEKADHWPEKLTSEIAGLLGVPRADIDLAVRAGHRGCISYNVKPADWQLQPGYVLLTDSTGQVHDPRARLHEGHTLENIRRALRNYGPPPDFTGPDAFGAFDVFVGYLVFDGRRARVGGVPEEGDCLEVRRVP
;
A
#
# COMPACT_ATOMS: atom_id res chain seq x y z
N MET A 1 -16.97 23.67 -4.71
CA MET A 1 -17.30 22.92 -3.48
C MET A 1 -15.96 22.46 -2.90
N VAL A 2 -15.62 22.83 -1.66
CA VAL A 2 -14.36 22.37 -1.04
C VAL A 2 -14.63 20.97 -0.49
N ALA A 3 -13.98 19.95 -1.05
CA ALA A 3 -14.05 18.61 -0.49
C ALA A 3 -13.41 18.62 0.91
N ARG A 4 -14.14 18.14 1.91
CA ARG A 4 -13.65 18.04 3.29
C ARG A 4 -13.50 16.56 3.60
N PHE A 5 -12.28 16.14 3.88
CA PHE A 5 -12.00 14.77 4.29
C PHE A 5 -12.14 14.67 5.81
N PRO A 6 -13.04 13.81 6.33
CA PRO A 6 -13.22 13.65 7.76
C PRO A 6 -11.99 12.99 8.40
N VAL A 7 -11.80 13.26 9.69
CA VAL A 7 -10.85 12.54 10.53
C VAL A 7 -11.64 11.56 11.38
N VAL A 8 -11.34 10.27 11.24
CA VAL A 8 -12.05 9.17 11.91
C VAL A 8 -11.42 8.91 13.28
N ASP A 9 -12.22 8.89 14.34
CA ASP A 9 -11.76 8.42 15.64
C ASP A 9 -11.84 6.90 15.70
N VAL A 10 -10.67 6.25 15.70
CA VAL A 10 -10.52 4.79 15.69
C VAL A 10 -10.12 4.26 17.07
N THR A 11 -10.22 5.07 18.12
CA THR A 11 -9.83 4.70 19.49
C THR A 11 -10.57 3.46 20.00
N HIS A 12 -11.85 3.31 19.60
CA HIS A 12 -12.70 2.20 20.04
C HIS A 12 -12.66 0.98 19.11
N TRP A 13 -11.90 1.03 18.02
CA TRP A 13 -11.78 -0.10 17.11
C TRP A 13 -11.00 -1.23 17.79
N ALA A 14 -11.44 -2.47 17.57
CA ALA A 14 -10.79 -3.62 18.17
C ALA A 14 -9.41 -3.83 17.55
N VAL A 15 -8.41 -4.14 18.38
CA VAL A 15 -7.07 -4.48 17.89
C VAL A 15 -7.08 -5.94 17.43
N ASP A 16 -6.68 -6.16 16.19
CA ASP A 16 -6.59 -7.49 15.58
C ASP A 16 -5.18 -8.07 15.73
N LEU A 17 -4.17 -7.34 15.24
CA LEU A 17 -2.77 -7.76 15.26
C LEU A 17 -1.85 -6.53 15.40
N PHE A 18 -0.72 -6.71 16.08
CA PHE A 18 0.42 -5.79 16.00
C PHE A 18 1.33 -6.27 14.88
N GLU A 19 1.81 -5.37 14.03
CA GLU A 19 2.69 -5.75 12.92
C GLU A 19 4.10 -6.11 13.43
N ALA A 20 4.66 -7.23 12.94
CA ALA A 20 5.80 -7.90 13.54
C ALA A 20 7.19 -7.31 13.21
N ASP A 21 7.28 -6.23 12.44
CA ASP A 21 8.57 -5.63 12.01
C ASP A 21 9.19 -4.67 13.05
N GLY A 22 8.90 -4.88 14.33
CA GLY A 22 9.69 -4.34 15.43
C GLY A 22 9.57 -2.84 15.71
N SER A 23 8.55 -2.16 15.17
CA SER A 23 8.13 -0.86 15.68
C SER A 23 6.72 -0.99 16.25
N GLU A 24 6.51 -0.57 17.50
CA GLU A 24 5.17 -0.47 18.13
C GLU A 24 4.27 0.58 17.44
N GLU A 25 4.61 0.96 16.22
CA GLU A 25 4.06 2.09 15.51
C GLU A 25 2.82 1.68 14.73
N LYS A 26 2.75 0.48 14.13
CA LYS A 26 1.61 0.09 13.27
C LYS A 26 0.73 -0.97 13.91
N VAL A 27 -0.58 -0.73 13.84
CA VAL A 27 -1.59 -1.58 14.49
C VAL A 27 -2.72 -1.92 13.53
N TRP A 28 -3.02 -3.20 13.36
CA TRP A 28 -4.21 -3.64 12.66
C TRP A 28 -5.43 -3.52 13.55
N LEU A 29 -6.46 -2.86 13.04
CA LEU A 29 -7.72 -2.57 13.70
C LEU A 29 -8.88 -3.19 12.92
N ILE A 30 -9.98 -3.47 13.62
CA ILE A 30 -11.26 -3.88 13.05
C ILE A 30 -12.27 -2.76 13.27
N GLU A 31 -12.79 -2.21 12.18
CA GLU A 31 -13.83 -1.19 12.18
C GLU A 31 -15.11 -1.75 12.83
N SER A 32 -15.64 -1.02 13.81
CA SER A 32 -16.76 -1.49 14.63
C SER A 32 -18.02 -1.82 13.81
N ASP A 33 -18.34 -0.99 12.82
CA ASP A 33 -19.61 -1.10 12.07
C ASP A 33 -19.52 -2.09 10.91
N SER A 34 -18.46 -2.01 10.12
CA SER A 34 -18.32 -2.78 8.88
C SER A 34 -17.54 -4.08 9.04
N GLN A 35 -16.84 -4.26 10.17
CA GLN A 35 -15.86 -5.33 10.40
C GLN A 35 -14.70 -5.35 9.39
N ARG A 36 -14.48 -4.24 8.66
CA ARG A 36 -13.31 -4.10 7.78
C ARG A 36 -12.03 -4.01 8.61
N ARG A 37 -10.99 -4.68 8.15
CA ARG A 37 -9.64 -4.58 8.73
C ARG A 37 -8.93 -3.37 8.13
N ALA A 38 -8.25 -2.60 8.98
CA ALA A 38 -7.44 -1.46 8.55
C ALA A 38 -6.15 -1.35 9.37
N LEU A 39 -5.07 -0.93 8.72
CA LEU A 39 -3.79 -0.66 9.35
C LEU A 39 -3.73 0.79 9.78
N PHE A 40 -3.66 1.04 11.09
CA PHE A 40 -3.42 2.37 11.63
C PHE A 40 -1.92 2.68 11.61
N LYS A 41 -1.59 3.83 11.00
CA LYS A 41 -0.23 4.37 10.89
C LYS A 41 -0.21 5.72 11.62
N PRO A 42 0.42 5.84 12.80
CA PRO A 42 0.52 7.08 13.55
C PRO A 42 1.58 8.01 12.96
N ASN A 43 1.42 9.30 13.22
CA ASN A 43 2.45 10.30 13.01
C ASN A 43 3.61 10.07 14.00
N LEU A 44 4.76 9.64 13.50
CA LEU A 44 5.95 9.35 14.33
C LEU A 44 6.71 10.60 14.75
N ARG A 45 6.47 11.72 14.07
CA ARG A 45 7.06 13.00 14.43
C ARG A 45 6.16 13.65 15.48
N ASN A 46 6.66 13.68 16.72
CA ASN A 46 6.13 14.47 17.83
C ASN A 46 6.31 15.99 17.61
N ASP A 47 6.23 16.49 16.37
CA ASP A 47 6.16 17.93 16.13
C ASP A 47 4.70 18.36 16.04
N THR A 48 4.35 19.37 16.85
CA THR A 48 3.06 20.06 16.81
C THR A 48 2.82 20.83 15.50
N ALA A 49 3.68 20.64 14.49
CA ALA A 49 3.56 21.23 13.19
C ALA A 49 2.58 20.42 12.34
N GLU A 50 1.64 21.11 11.70
CA GLU A 50 0.72 20.62 10.66
C GLU A 50 1.41 19.94 9.45
N LYS A 51 2.71 19.65 9.52
CA LYS A 51 3.57 19.13 8.43
C LYS A 51 3.85 17.63 8.52
N ALA A 52 3.57 16.97 9.65
CA ALA A 52 3.69 15.51 9.79
C ALA A 52 2.43 14.75 9.36
N ASP A 53 1.59 15.39 8.58
CA ASP A 53 0.17 15.11 8.44
C ASP A 53 -0.03 14.13 7.25
N HIS A 54 -0.72 12.99 7.44
CA HIS A 54 -0.95 11.94 6.41
C HIS A 54 -1.86 12.36 5.22
N TRP A 55 -1.96 13.67 4.98
CA TRP A 55 -2.64 14.25 3.84
C TRP A 55 -2.08 13.81 2.50
N PRO A 56 -0.75 13.67 2.29
CA PRO A 56 -0.23 13.15 1.04
C PRO A 56 -0.79 11.76 0.73
N GLU A 57 -0.88 10.87 1.72
CA GLU A 57 -1.39 9.51 1.57
C GLU A 57 -2.88 9.51 1.24
N LYS A 58 -3.69 10.32 1.95
CA LYS A 58 -5.11 10.51 1.60
C LYS A 58 -5.28 11.05 0.18
N LEU A 59 -4.57 12.13 -0.16
CA LEU A 59 -4.68 12.76 -1.47
C LEU A 59 -4.26 11.81 -2.60
N THR A 60 -3.18 11.06 -2.38
CA THR A 60 -2.68 10.06 -3.33
C THR A 60 -3.73 8.98 -3.56
N SER A 61 -4.32 8.46 -2.48
CA SER A 61 -5.42 7.48 -2.56
C SER A 61 -6.62 8.02 -3.36
N GLU A 62 -7.04 9.27 -3.13
CA GLU A 62 -8.16 9.88 -3.85
C GLU A 62 -7.86 10.13 -5.34
N ILE A 63 -6.66 10.64 -5.67
CA ILE A 63 -6.28 10.87 -7.07
C ILE A 63 -6.14 9.52 -7.81
N ALA A 64 -5.57 8.49 -7.18
CA ALA A 64 -5.49 7.16 -7.76
C ALA A 64 -6.88 6.63 -8.15
N GLY A 65 -7.86 6.78 -7.26
CA GLY A 65 -9.25 6.40 -7.53
C GLY A 65 -9.87 7.17 -8.71
N LEU A 66 -9.61 8.47 -8.82
CA LEU A 66 -10.05 9.28 -9.98
C LEU A 66 -9.40 8.87 -11.30
N LEU A 67 -8.17 8.35 -11.25
CA LEU A 67 -7.43 7.86 -12.41
C LEU A 67 -7.73 6.40 -12.76
N GLY A 68 -8.56 5.70 -11.96
CA GLY A 68 -8.87 4.29 -12.14
C GLY A 68 -7.69 3.35 -11.84
N VAL A 69 -6.69 3.83 -11.10
CA VAL A 69 -5.58 3.02 -10.60
C VAL A 69 -6.05 2.32 -9.32
N PRO A 70 -5.91 0.98 -9.19
CA PRO A 70 -6.30 0.30 -7.95
C PRO A 70 -5.57 0.90 -6.75
N ARG A 71 -6.24 1.00 -5.60
CA ARG A 71 -5.70 1.75 -4.46
C ARG A 71 -6.26 1.21 -3.16
N ALA A 72 -5.48 1.32 -2.09
CA ALA A 72 -6.02 1.18 -0.74
C ALA A 72 -6.84 2.42 -0.38
N ASP A 73 -8.07 2.21 0.12
CA ASP A 73 -8.83 3.29 0.71
C ASP A 73 -8.03 3.80 1.92
N ILE A 74 -7.79 5.11 1.95
CA ILE A 74 -7.11 5.77 3.06
C ILE A 74 -8.08 6.75 3.68
N ASP A 75 -8.17 6.80 5.00
CA ASP A 75 -8.81 7.89 5.73
C ASP A 75 -7.86 8.47 6.78
N LEU A 76 -7.99 9.78 7.04
CA LEU A 76 -7.29 10.42 8.14
C LEU A 76 -7.89 9.92 9.46
N ALA A 77 -7.07 9.69 10.47
CA ALA A 77 -7.52 9.07 11.70
C ALA A 77 -6.88 9.65 12.96
N VAL A 78 -7.55 9.45 14.09
CA VAL A 78 -7.02 9.69 15.44
C VAL A 78 -7.26 8.43 16.28
N ARG A 79 -6.24 8.01 17.02
CA ARG A 79 -6.33 6.89 17.96
C ARG A 79 -5.71 7.26 19.30
N ALA A 80 -6.49 7.21 20.37
CA ALA A 80 -6.05 7.56 21.72
C ALA A 80 -5.30 8.91 21.76
N GLY A 81 -5.82 9.92 21.05
CA GLY A 81 -5.22 11.25 20.95
C GLY A 81 -4.07 11.41 19.94
N HIS A 82 -3.58 10.31 19.34
CA HIS A 82 -2.51 10.35 18.34
C HIS A 82 -3.08 10.45 16.93
N ARG A 83 -2.62 11.43 16.17
CA ARG A 83 -2.98 11.59 14.75
C ARG A 83 -2.27 10.54 13.89
N GLY A 84 -2.94 10.14 12.82
CA GLY A 84 -2.47 9.12 11.90
C GLY A 84 -3.33 9.06 10.64
N CYS A 85 -3.17 7.98 9.89
CA CYS A 85 -4.16 7.54 8.91
C CYS A 85 -4.46 6.06 9.11
N ILE A 86 -5.58 5.62 8.54
CA ILE A 86 -5.92 4.21 8.39
C ILE A 86 -5.85 3.84 6.91
N SER A 87 -5.22 2.70 6.62
CA SER A 87 -5.21 2.06 5.31
C SER A 87 -6.07 0.81 5.38
N TYR A 88 -7.20 0.78 4.65
CA TYR A 88 -8.06 -0.38 4.65
C TYR A 88 -7.40 -1.55 3.92
N ASN A 89 -7.61 -2.76 4.43
CA ASN A 89 -7.07 -3.97 3.84
C ASN A 89 -7.60 -4.15 2.41
N VAL A 90 -6.68 -4.16 1.45
CA VAL A 90 -6.97 -4.30 0.02
C VAL A 90 -7.24 -5.74 -0.39
N LYS A 91 -6.65 -6.71 0.34
CA LYS A 91 -6.68 -8.10 -0.09
C LYS A 91 -8.06 -8.73 0.15
N PRO A 92 -8.65 -9.41 -0.84
CA PRO A 92 -9.83 -10.23 -0.63
C PRO A 92 -9.57 -11.41 0.31
N ALA A 93 -10.65 -12.09 0.70
CA ALA A 93 -10.54 -13.38 1.38
C ALA A 93 -9.71 -14.36 0.54
N ASP A 94 -8.84 -15.12 1.21
CA ASP A 94 -7.92 -16.11 0.60
C ASP A 94 -6.77 -15.55 -0.27
N TRP A 95 -6.60 -14.23 -0.33
CA TRP A 95 -5.44 -13.59 -0.97
C TRP A 95 -4.35 -13.25 0.05
N GLN A 96 -3.11 -13.22 -0.45
CA GLN A 96 -1.94 -12.78 0.29
C GLN A 96 -1.21 -11.67 -0.47
N LEU A 97 -0.75 -10.67 0.25
CA LEU A 97 0.17 -9.67 -0.26
C LEU A 97 1.56 -10.29 -0.33
N GLN A 98 2.19 -10.23 -1.50
CA GLN A 98 3.57 -10.70 -1.67
C GLN A 98 4.48 -9.52 -1.99
N PRO A 99 5.60 -9.35 -1.27
CA PRO A 99 6.58 -8.34 -1.63
C PRO A 99 7.16 -8.57 -3.03
N GLY A 100 7.32 -7.52 -3.82
CA GLY A 100 7.80 -7.60 -5.20
C GLY A 100 9.19 -8.21 -5.33
N TYR A 101 10.08 -8.00 -4.35
CA TYR A 101 11.42 -8.60 -4.34
C TYR A 101 11.38 -10.14 -4.26
N VAL A 102 10.34 -10.72 -3.64
CA VAL A 102 10.14 -12.17 -3.59
C VAL A 102 9.82 -12.70 -4.99
N LEU A 103 8.92 -12.03 -5.71
CA LEU A 103 8.55 -12.40 -7.09
C LEU A 103 9.71 -12.22 -8.05
N LEU A 104 10.50 -11.16 -7.89
CA LEU A 104 11.72 -10.94 -8.67
C LEU A 104 12.76 -12.01 -8.38
N THR A 105 12.92 -12.41 -7.12
CA THR A 105 13.86 -13.47 -6.72
C THR A 105 13.50 -14.81 -7.35
N ASP A 106 12.22 -15.17 -7.32
CA ASP A 106 11.70 -16.38 -7.96
C ASP A 106 11.90 -16.33 -9.49
N SER A 107 11.68 -15.16 -10.12
CA SER A 107 11.79 -15.00 -11.57
C SER A 107 13.22 -14.97 -12.11
N THR A 108 14.17 -14.35 -11.38
CA THR A 108 15.56 -14.18 -11.84
C THR A 108 16.49 -15.27 -11.31
N GLY A 109 16.10 -16.00 -10.26
CA GLY A 109 16.97 -16.91 -9.52
C GLY A 109 18.10 -16.21 -8.75
N GLN A 110 18.02 -14.88 -8.62
CA GLN A 110 18.98 -14.06 -7.87
C GLN A 110 18.30 -13.51 -6.64
N VAL A 111 18.93 -13.62 -5.48
CA VAL A 111 18.38 -13.08 -4.23
C VAL A 111 18.39 -11.56 -4.29
N HIS A 112 17.20 -10.95 -4.25
CA HIS A 112 17.04 -9.50 -4.17
C HIS A 112 16.90 -9.08 -2.72
N ASP A 113 17.85 -8.29 -2.23
CA ASP A 113 17.77 -7.68 -0.91
C ASP A 113 16.95 -6.37 -1.01
N PRO A 114 15.80 -6.26 -0.32
CA PRO A 114 15.01 -5.03 -0.31
C PRO A 114 15.76 -3.83 0.28
N ARG A 115 16.85 -4.05 1.02
CA ARG A 115 17.71 -3.00 1.61
C ARG A 115 18.86 -2.57 0.69
N ALA A 116 19.04 -3.24 -0.45
CA ALA A 116 20.09 -2.90 -1.40
C ALA A 116 19.77 -1.58 -2.14
N ARG A 117 20.64 -0.59 -1.98
CA ARG A 117 20.48 0.76 -2.57
C ARG A 117 20.43 0.81 -4.10
N LEU A 118 20.98 -0.22 -4.76
CA LEU A 118 21.10 -0.25 -6.21
C LEU A 118 19.92 -0.96 -6.88
N HIS A 119 19.01 -1.57 -6.11
CA HIS A 119 17.85 -2.33 -6.60
C HIS A 119 18.21 -3.19 -7.82
N GLU A 120 19.36 -3.86 -7.76
CA GLU A 120 19.93 -4.58 -8.89
C GLU A 120 18.92 -5.61 -9.40
N GLY A 121 18.62 -5.60 -10.69
CA GLY A 121 17.63 -6.50 -11.28
C GLY A 121 16.16 -6.04 -11.19
N HIS A 122 15.84 -4.90 -10.57
CA HIS A 122 14.53 -4.25 -10.68
C HIS A 122 14.38 -3.50 -12.03
N THR A 123 14.66 -4.20 -13.14
CA THR A 123 14.45 -3.67 -14.49
C THR A 123 13.01 -3.92 -14.93
N LEU A 124 12.46 -3.07 -15.81
CA LEU A 124 11.13 -3.29 -16.39
C LEU A 124 11.00 -4.67 -17.04
N GLU A 125 12.08 -5.17 -17.65
CA GLU A 125 12.08 -6.50 -18.26
C GLU A 125 11.92 -7.62 -17.23
N ASN A 126 12.68 -7.56 -16.13
CA ASN A 126 12.58 -8.56 -15.07
C ASN A 126 11.23 -8.49 -14.35
N ILE A 127 10.71 -7.28 -14.11
CA ILE A 127 9.39 -7.07 -13.51
C ILE A 127 8.30 -7.63 -14.43
N ARG A 128 8.36 -7.34 -15.73
CA ARG A 128 7.45 -7.93 -16.73
C ARG A 128 7.51 -9.45 -16.73
N ARG A 129 8.70 -10.03 -16.66
CA ARG A 129 8.88 -11.49 -16.58
C ARG A 129 8.30 -12.07 -15.29
N ALA A 130 8.53 -11.43 -14.15
CA ALA A 130 7.99 -11.85 -12.86
C ALA A 130 6.46 -11.79 -12.85
N LEU A 131 5.87 -10.79 -13.49
CA LEU A 131 4.42 -10.58 -13.54
C LEU A 131 3.68 -11.39 -14.62
N ARG A 132 4.39 -12.09 -15.51
CA ARG A 132 3.81 -12.74 -16.70
C ARG A 132 2.68 -13.72 -16.39
N ASN A 133 2.72 -14.39 -15.24
CA ASN A 133 1.75 -15.43 -14.86
C ASN A 133 0.68 -14.90 -13.87
N TYR A 134 0.58 -13.58 -13.71
CA TYR A 134 -0.36 -12.95 -12.80
C TYR A 134 -1.36 -12.08 -13.57
N GLY A 135 -2.61 -12.11 -13.12
CA GLY A 135 -3.65 -11.19 -13.59
C GLY A 135 -3.56 -9.82 -12.91
N PRO A 136 -4.36 -8.84 -13.35
CA PRO A 136 -4.51 -7.59 -12.61
C PRO A 136 -5.00 -7.83 -11.18
N PRO A 137 -4.84 -6.86 -10.26
CA PRO A 137 -5.39 -6.95 -8.91
C PRO A 137 -6.89 -7.25 -8.93
N PRO A 138 -7.42 -7.91 -7.88
CA PRO A 138 -8.85 -8.11 -7.73
C PRO A 138 -9.60 -6.78 -7.83
N ASP A 139 -10.81 -6.84 -8.37
CA ASP A 139 -11.71 -5.68 -8.54
C ASP A 139 -11.17 -4.57 -9.46
N PHE A 140 -10.09 -4.81 -10.22
CA PHE A 140 -9.65 -3.90 -11.27
C PHE A 140 -10.73 -3.77 -12.37
N THR A 141 -11.14 -2.54 -12.64
CA THR A 141 -12.22 -2.21 -13.60
C THR A 141 -11.70 -1.56 -14.89
N GLY A 142 -10.39 -1.60 -15.13
CA GLY A 142 -9.80 -1.12 -16.37
C GLY A 142 -10.00 -2.07 -17.56
N PRO A 143 -9.32 -1.80 -18.69
CA PRO A 143 -9.50 -2.60 -19.91
C PRO A 143 -9.17 -4.08 -19.70
N ASP A 144 -10.03 -4.98 -20.20
CA ASP A 144 -9.86 -6.45 -20.10
C ASP A 144 -8.53 -6.97 -20.67
N ALA A 145 -7.91 -6.20 -21.57
CA ALA A 145 -6.62 -6.54 -22.17
C ALA A 145 -5.43 -6.33 -21.23
N PHE A 146 -5.61 -5.64 -20.09
CA PHE A 146 -4.51 -5.30 -19.18
C PHE A 146 -4.22 -6.45 -18.22
N GLY A 147 -2.96 -6.88 -18.20
CA GLY A 147 -2.42 -7.84 -17.24
C GLY A 147 -1.82 -7.16 -16.01
N ALA A 148 -1.21 -7.95 -15.13
CA ALA A 148 -0.52 -7.43 -13.93
C ALA A 148 0.54 -6.37 -14.27
N PHE A 149 1.28 -6.56 -15.35
CA PHE A 149 2.33 -5.63 -15.76
C PHE A 149 1.77 -4.28 -16.24
N ASP A 150 0.64 -4.26 -16.94
CA ASP A 150 0.02 -3.03 -17.42
C ASP A 150 -0.51 -2.18 -16.24
N VAL A 151 -1.11 -2.84 -15.24
CA VAL A 151 -1.50 -2.18 -13.99
C VAL A 151 -0.27 -1.65 -13.24
N PHE A 152 0.82 -2.42 -13.20
CA PHE A 152 2.09 -1.97 -12.62
C PHE A 152 2.64 -0.71 -13.29
N VAL A 153 2.58 -0.63 -14.62
CA VAL A 153 2.96 0.60 -15.36
C VAL A 153 2.05 1.76 -14.99
N GLY A 154 0.76 1.51 -14.75
CA GLY A 154 -0.17 2.50 -14.20
C GLY A 154 0.32 3.10 -12.88
N TYR A 155 0.80 2.24 -11.96
CA TYR A 155 1.44 2.71 -10.72
C TYR A 155 2.69 3.53 -10.98
N LEU A 156 3.55 3.17 -11.93
CA LEU A 156 4.75 3.96 -12.23
C LEU A 156 4.44 5.34 -12.81
N VAL A 157 3.42 5.44 -13.66
CA VAL A 157 2.96 6.74 -14.18
C VAL A 157 2.42 7.60 -13.04
N PHE A 158 1.73 6.98 -12.09
CA PHE A 158 1.16 7.66 -10.94
C PHE A 158 2.20 8.03 -9.87
N ASP A 159 3.20 7.18 -9.64
CA ASP A 159 4.33 7.36 -8.70
C ASP A 159 5.39 8.36 -9.21
N GLY A 160 4.95 9.32 -10.01
CA GLY A 160 5.73 10.47 -10.41
C GLY A 160 5.94 11.43 -9.24
N ARG A 161 6.76 11.03 -8.23
CA ARG A 161 7.67 11.84 -7.37
C ARG A 161 7.80 11.31 -5.93
N ARG A 162 8.75 10.41 -5.65
CA ARG A 162 9.46 10.26 -4.36
C ARG A 162 10.82 9.54 -4.45
N ALA A 163 11.63 9.80 -5.48
CA ALA A 163 13.05 9.41 -5.43
C ALA A 163 13.83 10.30 -4.42
N ARG A 164 14.21 9.70 -3.27
CA ARG A 164 14.93 10.23 -2.08
C ARG A 164 14.06 10.84 -0.98
N VAL A 165 13.79 10.08 0.08
CA VAL A 165 14.43 10.16 1.42
C VAL A 165 14.19 8.78 2.08
N GLY A 166 15.22 8.19 2.69
CA GLY A 166 15.20 6.82 3.20
C GLY A 166 13.99 6.49 4.08
N GLY A 167 13.17 5.57 3.61
CA GLY A 167 12.12 4.87 4.33
C GLY A 167 12.05 3.45 3.76
N VAL A 168 11.90 2.47 4.64
CA VAL A 168 11.76 1.04 4.32
C VAL A 168 10.56 0.84 3.38
N PRO A 169 10.61 -0.08 2.40
CA PRO A 169 9.47 -0.33 1.52
C PRO A 169 8.27 -0.84 2.33
N GLU A 170 7.20 -0.06 2.31
CA GLU A 170 6.01 -0.23 3.13
C GLU A 170 4.79 -0.20 2.21
N GLU A 171 4.22 -1.40 1.98
CA GLU A 171 3.04 -1.73 1.17
C GLU A 171 3.06 -1.35 -0.32
N GLY A 172 3.72 -0.27 -0.74
CA GLY A 172 3.80 0.16 -2.15
C GLY A 172 4.60 -0.78 -3.07
N ASP A 173 5.41 -1.67 -2.49
CA ASP A 173 6.18 -2.68 -3.21
C ASP A 173 5.51 -4.07 -3.16
N CYS A 174 4.35 -4.20 -2.52
CA CYS A 174 3.62 -5.46 -2.43
C CYS A 174 2.64 -5.57 -3.60
N LEU A 175 2.72 -6.68 -4.32
CA LEU A 175 1.74 -7.03 -5.35
C LEU A 175 0.72 -7.98 -4.74
N GLU A 176 -0.56 -7.69 -4.95
CA GLU A 176 -1.62 -8.64 -4.71
C GLU A 176 -1.57 -9.73 -5.77
N VAL A 177 -1.18 -10.93 -5.36
CA VAL A 177 -1.01 -12.03 -6.28
C VAL A 177 -1.84 -13.23 -5.87
N ARG A 178 -2.64 -13.72 -6.81
CA ARG A 178 -3.24 -15.05 -6.77
C ARG A 178 -2.70 -15.81 -7.97
N ARG A 179 -2.12 -16.98 -7.71
CA ARG A 179 -1.71 -17.88 -8.79
C ARG A 179 -2.97 -18.34 -9.51
N VAL A 180 -3.11 -17.97 -10.78
CA VAL A 180 -4.14 -18.56 -11.65
C VAL A 180 -3.72 -20.03 -11.88
N PRO A 181 -4.63 -21.01 -11.70
CA PRO A 181 -4.33 -22.41 -11.99
C PRO A 181 -3.94 -22.65 -13.46
#